data_AF-A0A1X7AFM0-F1
#
_entry.id   AF-A0A1X7AFM0-F1
#
_cell.length_a   1.000
_cell.length_b   1.000
_cell.length_c   1.000
_cell.angle_alpha   90.00
_cell.angle_beta   90.00
_cell.angle_gamma   90.00
#
_symmetry.space_group_name_H-M   'P 1'
#
loop_
_entity.id
_entity.type
_entity.pdbx_description
1 polymer ?
#
loop_
_entity_poly.entity_id
_entity_poly.type
_entity_poly.pdbx_seq_one_letter_code
_entity_poly.pdbx_strand_id
1 'polypeptide(L)'
;MLEAEIKKGVLIEEVLRLLNQRWISASDVEGIPDKMGVQDDLSIKIFVLNQVLETFRKIPDQYFKEAEHRENILEASQEALDDLIEQEEEEEFEDEDDDDDFDMDFDI
;
A
#
# COMPACT_ATOMS: atom_id res chain seq x y z
N MET A 1 -3.20 -22.89 5.90
CA MET A 1 -3.72 -21.63 5.32
C MET A 1 -4.90 -21.19 6.16
N LEU A 2 -4.70 -20.18 7.01
CA LEU A 2 -5.80 -19.44 7.60
C LEU A 2 -6.41 -18.61 6.46
N GLU A 3 -7.70 -18.75 6.19
CA GLU A 3 -8.40 -17.82 5.30
C GLU A 3 -8.32 -16.45 5.96
N ALA A 4 -7.54 -15.52 5.38
CA ALA A 4 -7.51 -14.14 5.82
C ALA A 4 -8.92 -13.55 5.64
N GLU A 5 -9.69 -13.47 6.72
CA GLU A 5 -11.02 -12.87 6.69
C GLU A 5 -10.85 -11.37 6.48
N ILE A 6 -11.14 -10.89 5.26
CA ILE A 6 -11.17 -9.47 4.97
C ILE A 6 -12.21 -8.82 5.88
N LYS A 7 -11.72 -7.93 6.76
CA LYS A 7 -12.60 -7.21 7.70
C LYS A 7 -13.46 -6.21 6.94
N LYS A 8 -14.75 -6.55 6.82
CA LYS A 8 -15.75 -5.72 6.15
C LYS A 8 -15.84 -4.35 6.82
N GLY A 9 -15.92 -3.29 6.02
CA GLY A 9 -16.10 -1.92 6.51
C GLY A 9 -14.81 -1.16 6.79
N VAL A 10 -13.68 -1.85 7.01
CA VAL A 10 -12.39 -1.20 7.33
C VAL A 10 -11.98 -0.16 6.29
N LEU A 11 -12.12 -0.45 4.99
CA LEU A 11 -11.78 0.50 3.93
C LEU A 11 -12.57 1.82 4.07
N ILE A 12 -13.88 1.73 4.28
CA ILE A 12 -14.74 2.91 4.42
C ILE A 12 -14.43 3.64 5.72
N GLU A 13 -14.19 2.92 6.82
CA GLU A 13 -13.79 3.51 8.10
C GLU A 13 -12.48 4.29 7.98
N GLU A 14 -11.47 3.73 7.31
CA GLU A 14 -10.17 4.37 7.10
C GLU A 14 -10.27 5.59 6.17
N VAL A 15 -11.04 5.50 5.07
CA VAL A 15 -11.31 6.66 4.20
C VAL A 15 -11.98 7.80 4.99
N LEU A 16 -13.00 7.49 5.80
CA LEU A 16 -13.67 8.47 6.64
C LEU A 16 -12.75 9.03 7.75
N ARG A 17 -11.87 8.19 8.32
CA ARG A 17 -10.87 8.61 9.29
C ARG A 17 -9.92 9.64 8.68
N LEU A 18 -9.36 9.33 7.51
CA LEU A 18 -8.41 10.19 6.81
C LEU A 18 -9.04 11.52 6.38
N LEU A 19 -10.28 11.51 5.88
CA LEU A 19 -11.02 12.75 5.57
C LEU A 19 -11.21 13.68 6.79
N ASN A 20 -11.30 13.10 7.99
CA ASN A 20 -11.44 13.86 9.23
C ASN A 20 -10.10 14.28 9.84
N GLN A 21 -8.98 13.69 9.42
CA GLN A 21 -7.63 14.04 9.86
C GLN A 21 -7.18 15.36 9.21
N ARG A 22 -6.31 16.15 9.86
CA ARG A 22 -5.90 17.47 9.30
C ARG A 22 -4.65 17.37 8.43
N TRP A 23 -3.73 16.50 8.82
CA TRP A 23 -2.46 16.25 8.15
C TRP A 23 -2.31 14.75 8.02
N ILE A 24 -2.15 14.27 6.80
CA ILE A 24 -2.00 12.86 6.46
C ILE A 24 -0.57 12.65 5.96
N SER A 25 0.10 11.62 6.47
CA SER A 25 1.39 11.13 5.97
C SER A 25 1.24 9.77 5.28
N ALA A 26 2.26 9.35 4.53
CA ALA A 26 2.30 8.02 3.92
C ALA A 26 2.01 6.90 4.95
N SER A 27 2.66 6.96 6.11
CA SER A 27 2.46 6.01 7.21
C SER A 27 1.01 5.92 7.73
N ASP A 28 0.22 7.00 7.63
CA ASP A 28 -1.21 6.95 7.97
C ASP A 28 -2.03 6.07 7.02
N VAL A 29 -1.57 5.92 5.78
CA VAL A 29 -2.22 5.18 4.68
C VAL A 29 -1.66 3.75 4.59
N GLU A 30 -0.35 3.61 4.75
CA GLU A 30 0.41 2.35 4.60
C GLU A 30 -0.14 1.20 5.45
N GLY A 31 -0.66 1.50 6.66
CA GLY A 31 -1.23 0.49 7.56
C GLY A 31 -2.66 0.04 7.23
N ILE A 32 -3.31 0.55 6.18
CA ILE A 32 -4.69 0.18 5.81
C ILE A 32 -4.81 -1.30 5.40
N PRO A 33 -3.95 -1.86 4.54
CA PRO A 33 -4.01 -3.28 4.15
C PRO A 33 -3.91 -4.22 5.36
N ASP A 34 -3.00 -3.93 6.31
CA ASP A 34 -2.85 -4.73 7.53
C ASP A 34 -4.12 -4.71 8.39
N LYS A 35 -4.78 -3.54 8.50
CA LYS A 35 -6.07 -3.42 9.21
C LYS A 35 -7.16 -4.23 8.52
N MET A 36 -7.12 -4.35 7.18
CA MET A 36 -8.04 -5.18 6.40
C MET A 36 -7.76 -6.68 6.54
N GLY A 37 -6.62 -7.06 7.12
CA GLY A 37 -6.19 -8.46 7.26
C GLY A 37 -5.31 -8.96 6.13
N VAL A 38 -4.75 -8.06 5.31
CA VAL A 38 -3.78 -8.37 4.27
C VAL A 38 -2.39 -8.14 4.85
N GLN A 39 -1.69 -9.20 5.25
CA GLN A 39 -0.41 -9.09 5.95
C GLN A 39 0.79 -9.54 5.13
N ASP A 40 0.62 -10.58 4.30
CA ASP A 40 1.77 -11.36 3.78
C ASP A 40 1.94 -11.28 2.25
N ASP A 41 1.05 -10.58 1.55
CA ASP A 41 1.06 -10.53 0.07
C ASP A 41 1.13 -9.07 -0.39
N LEU A 42 2.33 -8.64 -0.82
CA LEU A 42 2.59 -7.27 -1.28
C LEU A 42 1.71 -6.89 -2.44
N SER A 43 1.51 -7.76 -3.44
CA SER A 43 0.64 -7.48 -4.58
C SER A 43 -0.81 -7.20 -4.13
N ILE A 44 -1.32 -7.89 -3.11
CA ILE A 44 -2.64 -7.58 -2.53
C ILE A 44 -2.60 -6.26 -1.75
N LYS A 45 -1.52 -5.95 -1.01
CA LYS A 45 -1.38 -4.66 -0.32
C LYS A 45 -1.37 -3.49 -1.30
N ILE A 46 -0.60 -3.58 -2.39
CA ILE A 46 -0.56 -2.62 -3.51
C ILE A 46 -1.95 -2.45 -4.10
N PHE A 47 -2.66 -3.54 -4.37
CA PHE A 47 -4.04 -3.48 -4.86
C PHE A 47 -4.96 -2.70 -3.92
N VAL A 48 -4.89 -2.96 -2.61
CA VAL A 48 -5.69 -2.26 -1.60
C VAL A 48 -5.37 -0.76 -1.56
N LEU A 49 -4.09 -0.38 -1.50
CA LEU A 49 -3.70 1.04 -1.48
C LEU A 49 -4.09 1.77 -2.76
N ASN A 50 -3.97 1.12 -3.92
CA ASN A 50 -4.47 1.67 -5.17
C ASN A 50 -5.99 1.92 -5.11
N GLN A 51 -6.78 1.01 -4.52
CA GLN A 51 -8.22 1.25 -4.31
C GLN A 51 -8.51 2.39 -3.32
N VAL A 52 -7.68 2.59 -2.30
CA VAL A 52 -7.77 3.75 -1.39
C VAL A 52 -7.56 5.05 -2.17
N LEU A 53 -6.48 5.15 -2.94
CA LEU A 53 -6.14 6.31 -3.75
C LEU A 53 -7.25 6.62 -4.78
N GLU A 54 -7.70 5.60 -5.51
CA GLU A 54 -8.80 5.74 -6.48
C GLU A 54 -10.12 6.16 -5.82
N THR A 55 -10.35 5.75 -4.57
CA THR A 55 -11.51 6.21 -3.80
C THR A 55 -11.39 7.70 -3.53
N PHE A 56 -10.26 8.20 -3.05
CA PHE A 56 -10.05 9.63 -2.82
C PHE A 56 -10.19 10.47 -4.10
N ARG A 57 -9.70 9.98 -5.24
CA ARG A 57 -9.86 10.65 -6.55
C ARG A 57 -11.32 10.82 -6.98
N LYS A 58 -12.21 9.93 -6.54
CA LYS A 58 -13.65 9.96 -6.87
C LYS A 58 -14.48 10.79 -5.90
N ILE A 59 -13.93 11.17 -4.75
CA ILE A 59 -14.66 11.97 -3.76
C ILE A 59 -14.76 13.43 -4.24
N PRO A 60 -15.96 14.04 -4.21
CA PRO A 60 -16.11 15.44 -4.59
C PRO A 60 -15.36 16.39 -3.65
N ASP A 61 -14.81 17.48 -4.20
CA ASP A 61 -13.95 18.43 -3.48
C ASP A 61 -14.60 19.01 -2.20
N GLN A 62 -15.92 19.14 -2.17
CA GLN A 62 -16.68 19.64 -1.01
C GLN A 62 -16.57 18.78 0.25
N TYR A 63 -16.09 17.53 0.14
CA TYR A 63 -15.87 16.63 1.28
C TYR A 63 -14.47 16.75 1.87
N PHE A 64 -13.57 17.47 1.21
CA PHE A 64 -12.26 17.82 1.75
C PHE A 64 -12.35 19.15 2.49
N LYS A 65 -11.47 19.36 3.47
CA LYS A 65 -11.46 20.58 4.30
C LYS A 65 -11.10 21.82 3.49
N GLU A 66 -10.09 21.68 2.64
CA GLU A 66 -9.55 22.71 1.75
C GLU A 66 -8.78 22.04 0.60
N ALA A 67 -8.42 22.80 -0.44
CA ALA A 67 -7.70 22.25 -1.60
C ALA A 67 -6.36 21.60 -1.20
N GLU A 68 -5.62 22.24 -0.28
CA GLU A 68 -4.37 21.72 0.28
C GLU A 68 -4.57 20.39 1.01
N HIS A 69 -5.69 20.22 1.72
CA HIS A 69 -6.01 18.95 2.39
C HIS A 69 -6.27 17.81 1.39
N ARG A 70 -6.89 18.12 0.25
CA ARG A 70 -7.08 17.14 -0.83
C ARG A 70 -5.75 16.73 -1.45
N GLU A 71 -4.89 17.72 -1.73
CA GLU A 71 -3.53 17.48 -2.25
C GLU A 71 -2.73 16.62 -1.28
N ASN A 72 -2.70 16.98 0.01
CA ASN A 72 -2.00 16.22 1.05
C ASN A 72 -2.48 14.77 1.16
N ILE A 73 -3.80 14.50 1.12
CA ILE A 73 -4.31 13.12 1.14
C ILE A 73 -3.84 12.32 -0.09
N LEU A 74 -3.91 12.93 -1.27
CA LEU A 74 -3.55 12.25 -2.52
C LEU A 74 -2.04 12.00 -2.60
N GLU A 75 -1.22 12.96 -2.18
CA GLU A 75 0.23 12.82 -2.12
C GLU A 75 0.63 11.73 -1.14
N ALA A 76 0.12 11.76 0.10
CA ALA A 76 0.41 10.73 1.09
C ALA A 76 -0.05 9.33 0.64
N SER A 77 -1.18 9.24 -0.05
CA SER A 77 -1.67 7.95 -0.58
C SER A 77 -0.84 7.45 -1.76
N GLN A 78 -0.27 8.35 -2.55
CA GLN A 78 0.62 8.00 -3.66
C GLN A 78 1.98 7.57 -3.13
N GLU A 79 2.56 8.32 -2.18
CA GLU A 79 3.82 7.99 -1.52
C GLU A 79 3.76 6.59 -0.90
N ALA A 80 2.73 6.28 -0.10
CA ALA A 80 2.57 4.95 0.49
C ALA A 80 2.36 3.82 -0.54
N LEU A 81 1.80 4.14 -1.71
CA LEU A 81 1.64 3.16 -2.79
C LEU A 81 2.97 2.92 -3.50
N ASP A 82 3.73 3.97 -3.75
CA ASP A 82 5.05 3.92 -4.37
C ASP A 82 6.02 3.14 -3.46
N ASP A 83 6.01 3.40 -2.14
CA ASP A 83 6.82 2.68 -1.15
C ASP A 83 6.57 1.15 -1.18
N LEU A 84 5.31 0.71 -1.32
CA LEU A 84 4.97 -0.72 -1.42
C LEU A 84 5.41 -1.34 -2.75
N ILE A 85 5.39 -0.57 -3.84
CA ILE A 85 5.85 -1.04 -5.15
C ILE A 85 7.37 -1.19 -5.11
N GLU A 86 8.09 -0.21 -4.54
CA GLU A 86 9.54 -0.30 -4.33
C GLU A 86 9.88 -1.52 -3.47
N GLN A 87 9.12 -1.81 -2.41
CA GLN A 87 9.31 -3.02 -1.62
C GLN A 87 9.06 -4.32 -2.42
N GLU A 88 8.02 -4.38 -3.25
CA GLU A 88 7.76 -5.56 -4.09
C GLU A 88 8.88 -5.80 -5.10
N GLU A 89 9.40 -4.72 -5.70
CA GLU A 89 10.54 -4.78 -6.61
C GLU A 89 11.82 -5.23 -5.87
N GLU A 90 12.07 -4.77 -4.64
CA GLU A 90 13.22 -5.22 -3.84
C GLU A 90 13.13 -6.73 -3.49
N GLU A 91 11.95 -7.23 -3.11
CA GLU A 91 11.75 -8.65 -2.79
C GLU A 91 11.90 -9.56 -4.03
N GLU A 92 11.48 -9.11 -5.22
CA GLU A 92 11.66 -9.87 -6.47
C GLU A 92 13.13 -10.00 -6.88
N PHE A 93 13.95 -8.98 -6.59
CA PHE A 93 15.38 -8.97 -6.95
C PHE A 93 16.23 -9.81 -5.98
N GLU A 94 15.89 -9.83 -4.68
CA GLU A 94 16.59 -10.68 -3.69
C GLU A 94 16.41 -12.18 -4.00
N ASP A 95 15.27 -12.59 -4.56
CA ASP A 95 15.00 -13.98 -4.95
C ASP A 95 15.79 -14.43 -6.21
N GLU A 96 16.23 -13.51 -7.08
CA GLU A 96 16.97 -13.83 -8.32
C GLU A 96 18.48 -13.99 -8.12
N ASP A 97 19.08 -13.32 -7.12
CA ASP A 97 20.54 -13.35 -6.87
C ASP A 97 21.04 -14.64 -6.18
N ASP A 98 20.14 -15.47 -5.63
CA ASP A 98 20.48 -16.74 -4.94
C ASP A 98 20.73 -17.94 -5.90
N ASP A 99 20.47 -17.79 -7.21
CA ASP A 99 20.61 -18.85 -8.22
C ASP A 99 21.98 -18.85 -8.96
N ASP A 100 22.85 -17.86 -8.73
CA ASP A 100 24.12 -17.68 -9.46
C ASP A 100 25.36 -18.37 -8.82
N ASP A 101 25.21 -19.02 -7.66
CA ASP A 101 26.26 -19.85 -7.03
C ASP A 101 26.24 -21.32 -7.55
N PHE A 102 26.05 -21.50 -8.87
CA PHE A 102 26.26 -22.81 -9.50
C PHE A 102 27.76 -23.13 -9.52
N ASP A 103 28.20 -23.91 -8.53
CA ASP A 103 29.52 -24.53 -8.42
C ASP A 103 30.07 -24.96 -9.81
N MET A 104 30.93 -24.14 -10.41
CA MET A 104 31.86 -24.61 -11.43
C MET A 104 32.97 -25.40 -10.76
N ASP A 105 32.63 -26.60 -10.27
CA ASP A 105 33.61 -27.67 -10.06
C ASP A 105 34.12 -28.10 -11.44
N PHE A 106 35.07 -27.32 -11.96
CA PHE A 106 35.87 -27.66 -13.12
C PHE A 106 36.93 -28.68 -12.68
N ASP A 107 36.53 -29.96 -12.66
CA ASP A 107 37.48 -31.06 -12.62
C ASP A 107 38.31 -31.10 -13.93
N ILE A 108 39.57 -30.62 -13.88
CA ILE A 108 40.65 -30.95 -14.83
C ILE A 108 41.94 -31.29 -14.09
#